data_AF-A0A7X5U857-F1
#
_entry.id   AF-A0A7X5U857-F1
#
_cell.length_a   1.000
_cell.length_b   1.000
_cell.length_c   1.000
_cell.angle_alpha   90.00
_cell.angle_beta   90.00
_cell.angle_gamma   90.00
#
_symmetry.space_group_name_H-M   'P 1'
#
loop_
_entity.id
_entity.type
_entity.pdbx_description
1 polymer ?
#
loop_
_entity_poly.entity_id
_entity_poly.type
_entity_poly.pdbx_seq_one_letter_code
_entity_poly.pdbx_strand_id
1 'polypeptide(L)'
;MNVEKSHRMKARTFSDVFALQPERYAWLLGAGASASSGIPTGYDMITDFKARIFCRENKLSPKQIDATDPLWAQRIARFFATQNILPPPGDPSEYARAFEVYLPTEADRRRYIDDKVSLGRPSFAHKVLGALLVSGKTPCVFTTNFDSVIETAATLARHHGDANNGKDLTVSAIDDRDRALRVVEEGTWPLLVKLHGDFRSVELKNTEAELARQDAALRNVLVDCAQRFGLIVMGYSGRDASVMAALESVLEEAHPYPAGIYWCTPFPSQLLPAVSAFLKRAAAAGVTVHVIEAATFDEFAGDLNEVVTFSDALADFVGAPTSASAPHAMPMPMPRSEARETPVLRCTALPLGALPAEARCFRLATEISLTEIRKALRAARARVIVARAARDYAAIGSDADLLAALAAYGPELVGTVALNPQGDSWARGLIYDALIYALCNRRPLMRRLHRNGHSILVHAGRPEDSAEVVARRKQALAPLSEAYGSAVSGRDPGLKWDFAEGIEVRLDQADGRWWCVFDPMTHLEVPVYEVPRHDGNGTHRVMAPADREKAANWRRERWVRRYNKQWGPMLDAWSSLLAGPTGRCQPFHLSDGDGINPTLDIGFKTAWSRPSHTHPSFR
;
A
#
# COMPACT_ATOMS: atom_id res chain seq x y z
N MET A 1 20.66 12.42 18.53
CA MET A 1 19.22 12.37 18.89
C MET A 1 18.44 11.92 17.65
N ASN A 2 17.66 10.84 17.73
CA ASN A 2 16.99 10.26 16.56
C ASN A 2 15.83 11.19 16.13
N VAL A 3 16.04 11.99 15.09
CA VAL A 3 15.04 12.94 14.55
C VAL A 3 13.72 12.24 14.22
N GLU A 4 13.77 10.95 13.89
CA GLU A 4 12.62 10.12 13.59
C GLU A 4 11.56 10.03 14.69
N LYS A 5 11.86 10.22 15.98
CA LYS A 5 10.83 10.12 17.04
C LYS A 5 10.32 11.47 17.56
N SER A 6 11.15 12.52 17.52
CA SER A 6 10.84 13.79 18.19
C SER A 6 10.06 14.80 17.34
N HIS A 7 9.91 14.55 16.03
CA HIS A 7 9.34 15.53 15.09
C HIS A 7 8.15 14.97 14.29
N ARG A 8 7.55 13.85 14.72
CA ARG A 8 6.40 13.27 14.02
C ARG A 8 5.13 14.06 14.31
N MET A 9 4.38 14.37 13.27
CA MET A 9 3.07 15.00 13.36
C MET A 9 2.08 14.19 12.50
N LYS A 10 0.84 14.02 12.97
CA LYS A 10 -0.21 13.41 12.16
C LYS A 10 -0.72 14.43 11.14
N ALA A 11 -1.08 13.97 9.95
CA ALA A 11 -1.64 14.80 8.88
C ALA A 11 -2.80 15.67 9.38
N ARG A 12 -3.82 15.07 10.01
CA ARG A 12 -4.92 15.84 10.61
C ARG A 12 -4.50 16.95 11.58
N THR A 13 -3.53 16.68 12.47
CA THR A 13 -3.04 17.69 13.41
C THR A 13 -2.41 18.88 12.68
N PHE A 14 -1.67 18.61 11.60
CA PHE A 14 -1.15 19.67 10.76
C PHE A 14 -2.28 20.42 10.04
N SER A 15 -3.28 19.71 9.51
CA SER A 15 -4.40 20.35 8.81
C SER A 15 -5.14 21.34 9.69
N ASP A 16 -5.37 21.02 10.97
CA ASP A 16 -5.96 21.95 11.94
C ASP A 16 -5.10 23.21 12.13
N VAL A 17 -3.76 23.07 12.18
CA VAL A 17 -2.82 24.20 12.27
C VAL A 17 -2.81 25.03 10.99
N PHE A 18 -2.78 24.37 9.82
CA PHE A 18 -2.80 25.00 8.50
C PHE A 18 -4.07 25.84 8.32
N ALA A 19 -5.23 25.33 8.73
CA ALA A 19 -6.51 26.02 8.58
C ALA A 19 -6.59 27.37 9.32
N LEU A 20 -5.76 27.60 10.35
CA LEU A 20 -5.73 28.86 11.10
C LEU A 20 -5.13 30.01 10.29
N GLN A 21 -4.05 29.74 9.54
CA GLN A 21 -3.27 30.75 8.79
C GLN A 21 -2.69 30.13 7.51
N PRO A 22 -3.54 29.68 6.57
CA PRO A 22 -3.10 28.90 5.40
C PRO A 22 -2.19 29.73 4.46
N GLU A 23 -2.35 31.05 4.45
CA GLU A 23 -1.53 32.01 3.69
C GLU A 23 -0.06 32.06 4.12
N ARG A 24 0.31 31.42 5.24
CA ARG A 24 1.70 31.37 5.72
C ARG A 24 2.53 30.23 5.14
N TYR A 25 1.95 29.39 4.28
CA TYR A 25 2.60 28.17 3.80
C TYR A 25 2.75 28.13 2.28
N ALA A 26 3.99 27.98 1.82
CA ALA A 26 4.33 27.61 0.47
C ALA A 26 4.35 26.07 0.31
N TRP A 27 4.20 25.59 -0.93
CA TRP A 27 4.28 24.17 -1.24
C TRP A 27 5.47 23.85 -2.13
N LEU A 28 6.09 22.69 -1.92
CA LEU A 28 7.00 22.06 -2.88
C LEU A 28 6.42 20.68 -3.26
N LEU A 29 6.01 20.55 -4.51
CA LEU A 29 5.40 19.35 -5.06
C LEU A 29 6.39 18.60 -5.96
N GLY A 30 6.55 17.30 -5.70
CA GLY A 30 7.33 16.41 -6.55
C GLY A 30 6.46 15.42 -7.31
N ALA A 31 7.10 14.50 -8.04
CA ALA A 31 6.41 13.58 -8.94
C ALA A 31 5.37 12.71 -8.22
N GLY A 32 5.56 12.41 -6.94
CA GLY A 32 4.60 11.66 -6.13
C GLY A 32 3.27 12.40 -5.92
N ALA A 33 3.22 13.73 -6.03
CA ALA A 33 1.99 14.49 -5.94
C ALA A 33 1.08 14.23 -7.15
N SER A 34 1.67 14.02 -8.33
CA SER A 34 0.96 13.75 -9.59
C SER A 34 0.63 12.26 -9.83
N ALA A 35 0.98 11.36 -8.91
CA ALA A 35 0.79 9.91 -9.11
C ALA A 35 -0.69 9.52 -9.32
N SER A 36 -1.59 10.05 -8.49
CA SER A 36 -3.05 9.84 -8.62
C SER A 36 -3.66 10.47 -9.88
N SER A 37 -2.91 11.35 -10.56
CA SER A 37 -3.32 11.97 -11.82
C SER A 37 -3.07 11.06 -13.04
N GLY A 38 -2.59 9.82 -12.81
CA GLY A 38 -2.22 8.87 -13.86
C GLY A 38 -0.84 9.10 -14.46
N ILE A 39 -0.03 9.97 -13.85
CA ILE A 39 1.33 10.29 -14.29
C ILE A 39 2.31 9.41 -13.48
N PRO A 40 3.17 8.61 -14.13
CA PRO A 40 4.11 7.75 -13.42
C PRO A 40 5.14 8.57 -12.65
N THR A 41 5.48 8.13 -11.44
CA THR A 41 6.56 8.74 -10.65
C THR A 41 7.94 8.40 -11.23
N GLY A 42 8.98 9.11 -10.78
CA GLY A 42 10.36 8.76 -11.14
C GLY A 42 10.73 7.32 -10.79
N TYR A 43 10.19 6.76 -9.70
CA TYR A 43 10.41 5.35 -9.34
C TYR A 43 9.68 4.38 -10.27
N ASP A 44 8.44 4.72 -10.68
CA ASP A 44 7.69 3.92 -11.65
C ASP A 44 8.42 3.89 -13.00
N MET A 45 8.96 5.05 -13.41
CA MET A 45 9.76 5.16 -14.62
C MET A 45 11.06 4.35 -14.52
N ILE A 46 11.82 4.42 -13.41
CA ILE A 46 13.02 3.58 -13.20
C ILE A 46 12.65 2.09 -13.33
N THR A 47 11.53 1.69 -12.74
CA THR A 47 11.07 0.30 -12.75
C THR A 47 10.73 -0.16 -14.16
N ASP A 48 9.99 0.64 -14.93
CA ASP A 48 9.71 0.34 -16.35
C ASP A 48 11.01 0.32 -17.17
N PHE A 49 11.87 1.34 -17.06
CA PHE A 49 13.14 1.38 -17.80
C PHE A 49 14.01 0.17 -17.52
N LYS A 50 14.15 -0.24 -16.25
CA LYS A 50 14.87 -1.46 -15.88
C LYS A 50 14.26 -2.71 -16.49
N ALA A 51 12.93 -2.83 -16.47
CA ALA A 51 12.25 -3.96 -17.10
C ALA A 51 12.48 -3.99 -18.63
N ARG A 52 12.42 -2.83 -19.29
CA ARG A 52 12.66 -2.69 -20.74
C ARG A 52 14.10 -3.01 -21.13
N ILE A 53 15.06 -2.47 -20.38
CA ILE A 53 16.49 -2.76 -20.58
C ILE A 53 16.74 -4.25 -20.33
N PHE A 54 16.23 -4.82 -19.23
CA PHE A 54 16.35 -6.26 -18.95
C PHE A 54 15.80 -7.12 -20.10
N CYS A 55 14.63 -6.77 -20.64
CA CYS A 55 14.05 -7.45 -21.82
C CYS A 55 14.99 -7.38 -23.02
N ARG A 56 15.53 -6.20 -23.34
CA ARG A 56 16.44 -5.98 -24.46
C ARG A 56 17.71 -6.82 -24.33
N GLU A 57 18.36 -6.78 -23.17
CA GLU A 57 19.62 -7.48 -22.93
C GLU A 57 19.45 -9.02 -22.88
N ASN A 58 18.29 -9.50 -22.42
CA ASN A 58 18.00 -10.93 -22.33
C ASN A 58 17.19 -11.47 -23.52
N LYS A 59 16.92 -10.63 -24.54
CA LYS A 59 16.11 -10.98 -25.73
C LYS A 59 14.73 -11.55 -25.37
N LEU A 60 14.10 -11.00 -24.33
CA LEU A 60 12.76 -11.36 -23.87
C LEU A 60 11.72 -10.37 -24.40
N SER A 61 10.49 -10.83 -24.60
CA SER A 61 9.39 -9.93 -24.94
C SER A 61 8.91 -9.16 -23.71
N PRO A 62 8.72 -7.82 -23.78
CA PRO A 62 8.14 -7.04 -22.68
C PRO A 62 6.77 -7.53 -22.22
N LYS A 63 6.00 -8.21 -23.10
CA LYS A 63 4.68 -8.78 -22.76
C LYS A 63 4.77 -9.98 -21.81
N GLN A 64 5.95 -10.55 -21.61
CA GLN A 64 6.18 -11.72 -20.77
C GLN A 64 6.68 -11.36 -19.38
N ILE A 65 6.87 -10.07 -19.10
CA ILE A 65 7.41 -9.57 -17.83
C ILE A 65 6.38 -8.67 -17.17
N ASP A 66 6.09 -8.96 -15.92
CA ASP A 66 5.37 -8.07 -15.03
C ASP A 66 6.37 -7.51 -14.01
N ALA A 67 6.74 -6.24 -14.16
CA ALA A 67 7.70 -5.60 -13.26
C ALA A 67 7.14 -5.38 -11.84
N THR A 68 5.82 -5.55 -11.65
CA THR A 68 5.15 -5.47 -10.35
C THR A 68 5.16 -6.80 -9.60
N ASP A 69 5.41 -7.92 -10.28
CA ASP A 69 5.58 -9.24 -9.66
C ASP A 69 6.92 -9.30 -8.88
N PRO A 70 6.90 -9.61 -7.57
CA PRO A 70 8.11 -9.71 -6.74
C PRO A 70 9.19 -10.65 -7.30
N LEU A 71 8.80 -11.74 -7.99
CA LEU A 71 9.76 -12.67 -8.59
C LEU A 71 10.48 -12.04 -9.77
N TRP A 72 9.76 -11.33 -10.65
CA TRP A 72 10.35 -10.59 -11.76
C TRP A 72 11.18 -9.41 -11.28
N ALA A 73 10.69 -8.64 -10.30
CA ALA A 73 11.44 -7.56 -9.66
C ALA A 73 12.77 -8.07 -9.09
N GLN A 74 12.77 -9.23 -8.42
CA GLN A 74 13.99 -9.84 -7.89
C GLN A 74 14.95 -10.28 -9.01
N ARG A 75 14.43 -10.86 -10.11
CA ARG A 75 15.25 -11.27 -11.26
C ARG A 75 15.89 -10.07 -11.96
N ILE A 76 15.13 -9.01 -12.20
CA ILE A 76 15.60 -7.75 -12.79
C ILE A 76 16.67 -7.13 -11.87
N ALA A 77 16.41 -7.06 -10.56
CA ALA A 77 17.37 -6.53 -9.60
C ALA A 77 18.69 -7.34 -9.58
N ARG A 78 18.60 -8.67 -9.59
CA ARG A 78 19.80 -9.54 -9.66
C ARG A 78 20.60 -9.32 -10.94
N PHE A 79 19.93 -9.15 -12.08
CA PHE A 79 20.59 -8.84 -13.34
C PHE A 79 21.42 -7.56 -13.22
N PHE A 80 20.82 -6.45 -12.79
CA PHE A 80 21.55 -5.18 -12.62
C PHE A 80 22.58 -5.19 -11.50
N ALA A 81 22.45 -6.06 -10.49
CA ALA A 81 23.49 -6.25 -9.48
C ALA A 81 24.75 -6.93 -10.05
N THR A 82 24.61 -7.72 -11.12
CA THR A 82 25.73 -8.42 -11.77
C THR A 82 26.26 -7.71 -13.01
N GLN A 83 25.43 -6.86 -13.63
CA GLN A 83 25.75 -6.15 -14.86
C GLN A 83 26.03 -4.68 -14.53
N ASN A 84 27.21 -4.17 -14.87
CA ASN A 84 27.61 -2.78 -14.61
C ASN A 84 27.00 -1.78 -15.61
N ILE A 85 25.69 -1.89 -15.85
CA ILE A 85 24.93 -1.07 -16.83
C ILE A 85 24.33 0.16 -16.15
N LEU A 86 23.79 -0.02 -14.94
CA LEU A 86 23.16 1.02 -14.13
C LEU A 86 23.91 1.14 -12.79
N PRO A 87 23.90 2.34 -12.17
CA PRO A 87 24.41 2.51 -10.82
C PRO A 87 23.59 1.68 -9.81
N PRO A 88 24.10 1.50 -8.58
CA PRO A 88 23.41 0.75 -7.54
C PRO A 88 22.01 1.31 -7.24
N PRO A 89 21.05 0.45 -6.82
CA PRO A 89 19.72 0.90 -6.45
C PRO A 89 19.75 2.01 -5.39
N GLY A 90 19.05 3.10 -5.67
CA GLY A 90 18.97 4.26 -4.77
C GLY A 90 20.03 5.32 -5.02
N ASP A 91 20.99 5.11 -5.93
CA ASP A 91 21.94 6.14 -6.36
C ASP A 91 21.20 7.36 -6.96
N PRO A 92 21.61 8.61 -6.65
CA PRO A 92 20.98 9.80 -7.21
C PRO A 92 20.97 9.85 -8.75
N SER A 93 21.98 9.28 -9.41
CA SER A 93 22.11 9.24 -10.88
C SER A 93 21.31 8.13 -11.55
N GLU A 94 20.69 7.23 -10.77
CA GLU A 94 20.02 6.03 -11.27
C GLU A 94 18.91 6.34 -12.29
N TYR A 95 18.10 7.36 -12.02
CA TYR A 95 17.03 7.78 -12.92
C TYR A 95 17.58 8.24 -14.28
N ALA A 96 18.49 9.23 -14.26
CA ALA A 96 19.08 9.78 -15.48
C ALA A 96 19.78 8.70 -16.30
N ARG A 97 20.55 7.83 -15.64
CA ARG A 97 21.27 6.77 -16.32
C ARG A 97 20.34 5.71 -16.91
N ALA A 98 19.30 5.29 -16.17
CA ALA A 98 18.32 4.35 -16.69
C ALA A 98 17.58 4.93 -17.91
N PHE A 99 17.27 6.21 -17.87
CA PHE A 99 16.59 6.90 -18.96
C PHE A 99 17.46 7.00 -20.22
N GLU A 100 18.73 7.38 -20.08
CA GLU A 100 19.71 7.42 -21.18
C GLU A 100 19.96 6.03 -21.81
N VAL A 101 20.09 4.99 -20.98
CA VAL A 101 20.35 3.63 -21.47
C VAL A 101 19.14 3.06 -22.22
N TYR A 102 17.93 3.42 -21.79
CA TYR A 102 16.70 3.02 -22.46
C TYR A 102 16.45 3.84 -23.74
N LEU A 103 16.51 5.17 -23.64
CA LEU A 103 16.31 6.14 -24.72
C LEU A 103 17.54 7.05 -24.88
N PRO A 104 18.47 6.69 -25.80
CA PRO A 104 19.74 7.40 -25.94
C PRO A 104 19.60 8.83 -26.48
N THR A 105 18.60 9.09 -27.32
CA THR A 105 18.41 10.41 -27.93
C THR A 105 17.54 11.31 -27.05
N GLU A 106 17.87 12.61 -27.02
CA GLU A 106 17.10 13.60 -26.27
C GLU A 106 15.67 13.75 -26.82
N ALA A 107 15.50 13.70 -28.14
CA ALA A 107 14.20 13.77 -28.79
C ALA A 107 13.26 12.63 -28.34
N ASP A 108 13.77 11.40 -28.21
CA ASP A 108 12.98 10.27 -27.74
C ASP A 108 12.60 10.41 -26.26
N ARG A 109 13.53 10.90 -25.42
CA ARG A 109 13.26 11.20 -24.01
C ARG A 109 12.17 12.26 -23.86
N ARG A 110 12.24 13.34 -24.64
CA ARG A 110 11.22 14.41 -24.65
C ARG A 110 9.86 13.86 -25.06
N ARG A 111 9.79 13.09 -26.14
CA ARG A 111 8.54 12.46 -26.60
C ARG A 111 7.95 11.52 -25.55
N TYR A 112 8.80 10.71 -24.91
CA TYR A 112 8.35 9.82 -23.83
C TYR A 112 7.73 10.60 -22.66
N ILE A 113 8.37 11.69 -22.22
CA ILE A 113 7.81 12.55 -21.15
C ILE A 113 6.47 13.13 -21.60
N ASP A 114 6.39 13.70 -22.80
CA ASP A 114 5.18 14.31 -23.37
C ASP A 114 4.00 13.32 -23.38
N ASP A 115 4.24 12.09 -23.86
CA ASP A 115 3.25 11.02 -23.88
C ASP A 115 2.75 10.67 -22.46
N LYS A 116 3.61 10.74 -21.44
CA LYS A 116 3.23 10.44 -20.05
C LYS A 116 2.49 11.58 -19.36
N VAL A 117 2.89 12.83 -19.59
CA VAL A 117 2.28 14.00 -18.92
C VAL A 117 0.97 14.43 -19.57
N SER A 118 0.81 14.24 -20.89
CA SER A 118 -0.41 14.61 -21.63
C SER A 118 -1.67 13.84 -21.18
N LEU A 119 -1.47 12.65 -20.62
CA LEU A 119 -2.51 11.81 -20.04
C LEU A 119 -2.98 12.30 -18.66
N GLY A 120 -2.21 13.17 -18.02
CA GLY A 120 -2.49 13.68 -16.68
C GLY A 120 -3.80 14.43 -16.59
N ARG A 121 -4.59 14.13 -15.56
CA ARG A 121 -5.79 14.89 -15.20
C ARG A 121 -5.74 15.25 -13.71
N PRO A 122 -6.19 16.44 -13.30
CA PRO A 122 -6.21 16.82 -11.89
C PRO A 122 -6.86 15.74 -10.99
N SER A 123 -6.09 15.23 -10.03
CA SER A 123 -6.62 14.37 -8.96
C SER A 123 -7.45 15.17 -7.95
N PHE A 124 -8.02 14.48 -6.95
CA PHE A 124 -8.73 15.15 -5.85
C PHE A 124 -7.85 16.17 -5.14
N ALA A 125 -6.59 15.83 -4.82
CA ALA A 125 -5.65 16.76 -4.20
C ALA A 125 -5.37 18.00 -5.05
N HIS A 126 -5.26 17.83 -6.37
CA HIS A 126 -5.04 18.97 -7.26
C HIS A 126 -6.25 19.91 -7.26
N LYS A 127 -7.48 19.38 -7.17
CA LYS A 127 -8.68 20.22 -7.01
C LYS A 127 -8.68 20.99 -5.70
N VAL A 128 -8.34 20.34 -4.58
CA VAL A 128 -8.19 21.01 -3.28
C VAL A 128 -7.13 22.11 -3.37
N LEU A 129 -5.97 21.82 -3.96
CA LEU A 129 -4.90 22.81 -4.19
C LEU A 129 -5.36 23.97 -5.08
N GLY A 130 -6.08 23.69 -6.17
CA GLY A 130 -6.66 24.71 -7.04
C GLY A 130 -7.63 25.63 -6.29
N ALA A 131 -8.49 25.07 -5.43
CA ALA A 131 -9.38 25.84 -4.58
C ALA A 131 -8.62 26.68 -3.53
N LEU A 132 -7.53 26.15 -2.95
CA LEU A 132 -6.66 26.90 -2.05
C LEU A 132 -6.00 28.09 -2.75
N LEU A 133 -5.47 27.90 -3.96
CA LEU A 133 -4.85 28.96 -4.77
C LEU A 133 -5.86 30.07 -5.12
N VAL A 134 -7.00 29.70 -5.70
CA VAL A 134 -8.03 30.66 -6.14
C VAL A 134 -8.66 31.41 -4.96
N SER A 135 -8.78 30.77 -3.80
CA SER A 135 -9.28 31.43 -2.59
C SER A 135 -8.22 32.19 -1.78
N GLY A 136 -6.99 32.31 -2.30
CA GLY A 136 -5.90 33.05 -1.66
C GLY A 136 -5.33 32.40 -0.40
N LYS A 137 -5.63 31.12 -0.17
CA LYS A 137 -5.16 30.33 0.99
C LYS A 137 -3.82 29.64 0.74
N THR A 138 -3.20 29.84 -0.41
CA THR A 138 -1.85 29.35 -0.68
C THR A 138 -1.13 30.39 -1.55
N PRO A 139 -0.10 31.07 -1.02
CA PRO A 139 0.58 32.15 -1.72
C PRO A 139 1.44 31.63 -2.87
N CYS A 140 2.15 30.52 -2.69
CA CYS A 140 3.00 29.99 -3.75
C CYS A 140 3.19 28.48 -3.71
N VAL A 141 3.42 27.92 -4.90
CA VAL A 141 3.68 26.51 -5.15
C VAL A 141 4.91 26.40 -6.03
N PHE A 142 5.84 25.56 -5.61
CA PHE A 142 7.01 25.15 -6.37
C PHE A 142 6.82 23.71 -6.81
N THR A 143 7.25 23.37 -8.01
CA THR A 143 7.19 21.99 -8.48
C THR A 143 8.41 21.61 -9.30
N THR A 144 8.84 20.37 -9.15
CA THR A 144 9.82 19.73 -10.05
C THR A 144 9.14 18.99 -11.20
N ASN A 145 7.80 18.99 -11.26
CA ASN A 145 7.05 18.25 -12.26
C ASN A 145 6.91 19.08 -13.54
N PHE A 146 6.94 18.38 -14.68
CA PHE A 146 6.75 18.99 -15.99
C PHE A 146 5.27 19.06 -16.39
N ASP A 147 4.40 18.23 -15.81
CA ASP A 147 2.98 18.20 -16.12
C ASP A 147 2.27 19.55 -15.87
N SER A 148 1.05 19.69 -16.40
CA SER A 148 0.24 20.91 -16.26
C SER A 148 -0.95 20.73 -15.31
N VAL A 149 -0.92 19.75 -14.40
CA VAL A 149 -2.14 19.39 -13.64
C VAL A 149 -2.48 20.42 -12.56
N ILE A 150 -1.49 21.14 -12.02
CA ILE A 150 -1.69 22.22 -11.05
C ILE A 150 -2.35 23.42 -11.76
N GLU A 151 -1.82 23.82 -12.91
CA GLU A 151 -2.31 24.88 -13.78
C GLU A 151 -3.75 24.62 -14.20
N THR A 152 -4.02 23.39 -14.64
CA THR A 152 -5.36 22.94 -15.05
C THR A 152 -6.32 22.99 -13.89
N ALA A 153 -5.92 22.52 -12.70
CA ALA A 153 -6.79 22.53 -11.52
C ALA A 153 -7.11 23.95 -11.05
N ALA A 154 -6.13 24.86 -11.03
CA ALA A 154 -6.34 26.26 -10.69
C ALA A 154 -7.26 26.96 -11.71
N THR A 155 -7.09 26.69 -13.01
CA THR A 155 -7.95 27.22 -14.07
C THR A 155 -9.40 26.75 -13.90
N LEU A 156 -9.60 25.45 -13.67
CA LEU A 156 -10.93 24.90 -13.40
C LEU A 156 -11.54 25.50 -12.13
N ALA A 157 -10.78 25.55 -11.03
CA ALA A 157 -11.23 26.18 -9.78
C ALA A 157 -11.63 27.64 -10.00
N ARG A 158 -10.90 28.39 -10.83
CA ARG A 158 -11.20 29.79 -11.16
C ARG A 158 -12.51 29.96 -11.92
N HIS A 159 -12.81 29.04 -12.84
CA HIS A 159 -14.07 29.00 -13.58
C HIS A 159 -15.27 28.65 -12.69
N HIS A 160 -15.07 27.83 -11.67
CA HIS A 160 -16.12 27.45 -10.72
C HIS A 160 -16.28 28.46 -9.57
N GLY A 161 -15.20 29.15 -9.18
CA GLY A 161 -15.20 30.11 -8.09
C GLY A 161 -15.90 31.43 -8.44
N ASP A 162 -15.98 32.32 -7.44
CA ASP A 162 -16.58 33.64 -7.61
C ASP A 162 -15.80 34.47 -8.66
N ALA A 163 -16.50 34.90 -9.71
CA ALA A 163 -15.93 35.71 -10.79
C ALA A 163 -15.24 36.98 -10.27
N ASN A 164 -15.74 37.58 -9.18
CA ASN A 164 -15.27 38.86 -8.66
C ASN A 164 -14.23 38.77 -7.54
N ASN A 165 -14.08 37.61 -6.89
CA ASN A 165 -13.24 37.48 -5.70
C ASN A 165 -12.15 36.39 -5.80
N GLY A 166 -12.13 35.61 -6.89
CA GLY A 166 -11.10 34.61 -7.16
C GLY A 166 -9.77 35.23 -7.56
N LYS A 167 -8.66 34.67 -7.06
CA LYS A 167 -7.30 35.02 -7.47
C LYS A 167 -6.89 34.27 -8.75
N ASP A 168 -6.20 34.96 -9.64
CA ASP A 168 -5.65 34.34 -10.86
C ASP A 168 -4.23 33.81 -10.60
N LEU A 169 -3.98 32.58 -11.01
CA LEU A 169 -2.67 31.95 -10.84
C LEU A 169 -1.65 32.57 -11.81
N THR A 170 -0.58 33.13 -11.26
CA THR A 170 0.60 33.46 -12.05
C THR A 170 1.50 32.25 -12.16
N VAL A 171 1.73 31.77 -13.38
CA VAL A 171 2.65 30.66 -13.67
C VAL A 171 3.96 31.25 -14.20
N SER A 172 5.08 30.82 -13.63
CA SER A 172 6.42 31.10 -14.13
C SER A 172 7.20 29.79 -14.32
N ALA A 173 7.74 29.63 -15.52
CA ALA A 173 8.72 28.63 -15.84
C ALA A 173 10.05 29.32 -16.20
N ILE A 174 11.04 28.53 -16.64
CA ILE A 174 12.41 28.97 -16.96
C ILE A 174 12.44 30.16 -17.95
N ASP A 175 11.43 30.29 -18.80
CA ASP A 175 11.28 31.32 -19.84
C ASP A 175 10.72 32.67 -19.35
N ASP A 176 10.10 32.73 -18.16
CA ASP A 176 9.46 33.95 -17.63
C ASP A 176 9.84 34.21 -16.15
N ARG A 177 11.15 34.19 -15.88
CA ARG A 177 11.73 34.44 -14.54
C ARG A 177 11.40 35.82 -13.99
N ASP A 178 11.51 36.86 -14.81
CA ASP A 178 11.36 38.24 -14.34
C ASP A 178 9.92 38.48 -13.83
N ARG A 179 8.95 37.71 -14.31
CA ARG A 179 7.59 37.69 -13.75
C ARG A 179 7.55 37.07 -12.37
N ALA A 180 8.22 35.96 -12.12
CA ALA A 180 8.29 35.38 -10.77
C ALA A 180 8.94 36.36 -9.77
N LEU A 181 10.04 37.01 -10.14
CA LEU A 181 10.70 38.00 -9.29
C LEU A 181 9.78 39.18 -8.97
N ARG A 182 9.11 39.75 -9.98
CA ARG A 182 8.12 40.82 -9.76
C ARG A 182 7.00 40.39 -8.83
N VAL A 183 6.47 39.18 -9.01
CA VAL A 183 5.40 38.66 -8.15
C VAL A 183 5.84 38.55 -6.69
N VAL A 184 7.07 38.07 -6.46
CA VAL A 184 7.65 38.02 -5.12
C VAL A 184 7.91 39.42 -4.57
N GLU A 185 8.48 40.34 -5.34
CA GLU A 185 8.75 41.72 -4.90
C GLU A 185 7.46 42.49 -4.56
N GLU A 186 6.45 42.38 -5.41
CA GLU A 186 5.16 43.09 -5.26
C GLU A 186 4.17 42.37 -4.33
N GLY A 187 4.41 41.09 -4.01
CA GLY A 187 3.50 40.27 -3.20
C GLY A 187 2.19 39.91 -3.90
N THR A 188 2.21 39.77 -5.23
CA THR A 188 1.02 39.53 -6.07
C THR A 188 0.69 38.04 -6.22
N TRP A 189 0.31 37.40 -5.11
CA TRP A 189 -0.03 35.97 -5.03
C TRP A 189 -1.38 35.61 -5.70
N PRO A 190 -1.59 34.37 -6.18
CA PRO A 190 -0.71 33.20 -6.04
C PRO A 190 0.28 32.96 -7.20
N LEU A 191 1.44 32.37 -6.85
CA LEU A 191 2.55 32.07 -7.76
C LEU A 191 2.79 30.55 -7.89
N LEU A 192 2.84 30.01 -9.11
CA LEU A 192 3.37 28.68 -9.40
C LEU A 192 4.72 28.81 -10.11
N VAL A 193 5.77 28.19 -9.55
CA VAL A 193 7.11 28.15 -10.14
C VAL A 193 7.50 26.71 -10.49
N LYS A 194 7.80 26.46 -11.77
CA LYS A 194 8.30 25.15 -12.24
C LYS A 194 9.82 25.18 -12.28
N LEU A 195 10.47 24.55 -11.29
CA LEU A 195 11.90 24.68 -11.03
C LEU A 195 12.79 24.14 -12.18
N HIS A 196 12.29 23.17 -12.95
CA HIS A 196 12.97 22.61 -14.13
C HIS A 196 12.35 23.08 -15.45
N GLY A 197 11.47 24.09 -15.42
CA GLY A 197 10.81 24.66 -16.58
C GLY A 197 9.55 23.92 -17.04
N ASP A 198 9.03 24.35 -18.19
CA ASP A 198 7.88 23.76 -18.87
C ASP A 198 8.36 22.99 -20.11
N PHE A 199 7.97 21.72 -20.25
CA PHE A 199 8.37 20.87 -21.37
C PHE A 199 7.85 21.38 -22.73
N ARG A 200 6.85 22.27 -22.72
CA ARG A 200 6.25 22.87 -23.91
C ARG A 200 7.03 24.05 -24.46
N SER A 201 8.00 24.60 -23.72
CA SER A 201 8.81 25.68 -24.28
C SER A 201 9.69 25.12 -25.41
N VAL A 202 9.46 25.66 -26.60
CA VAL A 202 10.17 25.31 -27.85
C VAL A 202 11.52 26.04 -27.90
N GLU A 203 11.80 26.93 -26.94
CA GLU A 203 13.03 27.72 -26.86
C GLU A 203 14.01 27.16 -25.81
N LEU A 204 14.48 25.93 -26.03
CA LEU A 204 15.74 25.48 -25.41
C LEU A 204 16.89 26.23 -26.10
N LYS A 205 17.30 27.34 -25.51
CA LYS A 205 18.47 28.13 -25.94
C LYS A 205 19.76 27.31 -25.74
N ASN A 206 20.68 27.48 -26.68
CA ASN A 206 21.62 26.48 -27.16
C ASN A 206 22.89 26.21 -26.32
N THR A 207 22.90 26.39 -24.98
CA THR A 207 24.07 26.01 -24.16
C THR A 207 23.72 25.54 -22.75
N GLU A 208 24.43 24.51 -22.25
CA GLU A 208 24.29 23.98 -20.88
C GLU A 208 24.47 25.04 -19.79
N ALA A 209 25.33 26.04 -20.03
CA ALA A 209 25.59 27.14 -19.09
C ALA A 209 24.40 28.10 -18.94
N GLU A 210 23.65 28.35 -20.03
CA GLU A 210 22.47 29.21 -19.98
C GLU A 210 21.33 28.54 -19.21
N LEU A 211 21.11 27.23 -19.43
CA LEU A 211 20.14 26.43 -18.68
C LEU A 211 20.49 26.40 -17.19
N ALA A 212 21.75 26.11 -16.83
CA ALA A 212 22.21 26.06 -15.44
C ALA A 212 22.03 27.41 -14.69
N ARG A 213 22.23 28.53 -15.38
CA ARG A 213 22.04 29.87 -14.82
C ARG A 213 20.57 30.21 -14.63
N GLN A 214 19.70 29.83 -15.57
CA GLN A 214 18.25 30.05 -15.45
C GLN A 214 17.66 29.24 -14.28
N ASP A 215 18.07 27.98 -14.19
CA ASP A 215 17.82 27.08 -13.07
C ASP A 215 18.20 27.71 -11.72
N ALA A 216 19.36 28.37 -11.64
CA ALA A 216 19.82 29.04 -10.42
C ALA A 216 18.91 30.19 -10.00
N ALA A 217 18.37 30.95 -10.96
CA ALA A 217 17.54 32.10 -10.65
C ALA A 217 16.14 31.71 -10.15
N LEU A 218 15.52 30.65 -10.70
CA LEU A 218 14.27 30.12 -10.14
C LEU A 218 14.47 29.52 -8.74
N ARG A 219 15.64 28.93 -8.48
CA ARG A 219 16.03 28.50 -7.13
C ARG A 219 16.16 29.69 -6.16
N ASN A 220 16.62 30.86 -6.61
CA ASN A 220 16.62 32.05 -5.76
C ASN A 220 15.19 32.52 -5.42
N VAL A 221 14.23 32.43 -6.36
CA VAL A 221 12.81 32.70 -6.08
C VAL A 221 12.27 31.77 -4.99
N LEU A 222 12.66 30.49 -5.02
CA LEU A 222 12.35 29.54 -3.95
C LEU A 222 12.93 29.98 -2.61
N VAL A 223 14.20 30.41 -2.59
CA VAL A 223 14.86 30.91 -1.38
C VAL A 223 14.14 32.15 -0.82
N ASP A 224 13.81 33.12 -1.66
CA ASP A 224 13.11 34.34 -1.26
C ASP A 224 11.72 34.05 -0.69
N CYS A 225 10.97 33.11 -1.29
CA CYS A 225 9.67 32.69 -0.76
C CYS A 225 9.81 31.91 0.55
N ALA A 226 10.83 31.07 0.68
CA ALA A 226 11.09 30.28 1.87
C ALA A 226 11.53 31.13 3.08
N GLN A 227 11.98 32.38 2.87
CA GLN A 227 12.18 33.35 3.94
C GLN A 227 10.88 34.01 4.43
N ARG A 228 9.79 33.92 3.63
CA ARG A 228 8.50 34.56 3.92
C ARG A 228 7.45 33.58 4.44
N PHE A 229 7.56 32.31 4.06
CA PHE A 229 6.57 31.27 4.33
C PHE A 229 7.19 30.02 4.94
N GLY A 230 6.40 29.25 5.68
CA GLY A 230 6.73 27.85 5.95
C GLY A 230 6.62 27.02 4.67
N LEU A 231 7.20 25.83 4.67
CA LEU A 231 7.24 24.97 3.49
C LEU A 231 6.58 23.61 3.76
N ILE A 232 5.57 23.28 2.96
CA ILE A 232 4.96 21.95 2.91
C ILE A 232 5.56 21.21 1.72
N VAL A 233 6.24 20.10 1.98
CA VAL A 233 6.87 19.27 0.94
C VAL A 233 6.04 18.01 0.74
N MET A 234 5.51 17.79 -0.46
CA MET A 234 4.68 16.63 -0.77
C MET A 234 5.08 15.96 -2.09
N GLY A 235 5.26 14.63 -2.06
CA GLY A 235 5.60 13.85 -3.25
C GLY A 235 7.00 14.10 -3.83
N TYR A 236 7.82 14.90 -3.16
CA TYR A 236 9.22 15.16 -3.52
C TYR A 236 10.16 14.24 -2.71
N SER A 237 11.05 13.53 -3.40
CA SER A 237 11.90 12.52 -2.77
C SER A 237 13.19 13.07 -2.17
N GLY A 238 13.59 14.31 -2.49
CA GLY A 238 14.89 14.87 -2.10
C GLY A 238 16.09 14.30 -2.85
N ARG A 239 15.90 13.85 -4.10
CA ARG A 239 16.98 13.31 -4.95
C ARG A 239 17.71 14.38 -5.76
N ASP A 240 17.03 15.48 -6.05
CA ASP A 240 17.63 16.56 -6.84
C ASP A 240 18.57 17.37 -5.95
N ALA A 241 19.87 17.26 -6.23
CA ALA A 241 20.90 17.94 -5.44
C ALA A 241 20.80 19.46 -5.55
N SER A 242 20.35 20.01 -6.68
CA SER A 242 20.23 21.46 -6.88
C SER A 242 19.08 22.04 -6.07
N VAL A 243 17.94 21.35 -6.01
CA VAL A 243 16.79 21.74 -5.20
C VAL A 243 17.10 21.57 -3.72
N MET A 244 17.73 20.45 -3.32
CA MET A 244 18.16 20.25 -1.93
C MET A 244 19.17 21.31 -1.48
N ALA A 245 20.11 21.71 -2.34
CA ALA A 245 21.06 22.78 -2.04
C ALA A 245 20.35 24.13 -1.84
N ALA A 246 19.34 24.46 -2.66
CA ALA A 246 18.55 25.67 -2.49
C ALA A 246 17.72 25.64 -1.19
N LEU A 247 17.12 24.50 -0.84
CA LEU A 247 16.41 24.34 0.43
C LEU A 247 17.36 24.53 1.63
N GLU A 248 18.58 24.01 1.52
CA GLU A 248 19.61 24.15 2.54
C GLU A 248 20.14 25.59 2.67
N SER A 249 20.32 26.31 1.56
CA SER A 249 20.85 27.68 1.60
C SER A 249 19.92 28.66 2.31
N VAL A 250 18.61 28.41 2.32
CA VAL A 250 17.64 29.21 3.11
C VAL A 250 18.03 29.24 4.58
N LEU A 251 18.63 28.17 5.12
CA LEU A 251 19.02 28.09 6.53
C LEU A 251 20.14 29.09 6.91
N GLU A 252 20.80 29.69 5.93
CA GLU A 252 21.84 30.71 6.11
C GLU A 252 21.25 32.13 6.13
N GLU A 253 19.97 32.28 5.77
CA GLU A 253 19.26 33.56 5.74
C GLU A 253 18.78 34.00 7.13
N ALA A 254 18.40 35.27 7.27
CA ALA A 254 18.01 35.85 8.56
C ALA A 254 16.71 35.26 9.14
N HIS A 255 15.76 34.86 8.29
CA HIS A 255 14.43 34.38 8.71
C HIS A 255 14.05 33.10 7.95
N PRO A 256 14.72 31.96 8.20
CA PRO A 256 14.45 30.73 7.47
C PRO A 256 13.10 30.12 7.86
N TYR A 257 12.23 29.85 6.88
CA TYR A 257 10.99 29.09 7.04
C TYR A 257 10.14 29.53 8.25
N PRO A 258 9.61 30.77 8.28
CA PRO A 258 8.99 31.36 9.47
C PRO A 258 7.74 30.63 10.01
N ALA A 259 7.11 29.73 9.23
CA ALA A 259 6.03 28.86 9.72
C ALA A 259 6.42 27.38 9.86
N GLY A 260 7.70 27.06 9.67
CA GLY A 260 8.28 25.72 9.78
C GLY A 260 8.33 24.93 8.47
N ILE A 261 8.94 23.74 8.53
CA ILE A 261 9.06 22.78 7.43
C ILE A 261 8.24 21.54 7.77
N TYR A 262 7.37 21.14 6.85
CA TYR A 262 6.48 19.99 6.98
C TYR A 262 6.74 19.03 5.83
N TRP A 263 7.50 17.97 6.11
CA TRP A 263 7.87 16.99 5.11
C TRP A 263 6.91 15.81 5.13
N CYS A 264 6.08 15.68 4.09
CA CYS A 264 5.11 14.61 3.98
C CYS A 264 5.74 13.36 3.35
N THR A 265 5.56 12.20 3.97
CA THR A 265 6.09 10.92 3.49
C THR A 265 5.17 9.76 3.91
N PRO A 266 5.03 8.69 3.10
CA PRO A 266 4.25 7.51 3.51
C PRO A 266 4.81 6.85 4.78
N PHE A 267 6.14 6.81 4.90
CA PHE A 267 6.83 6.27 6.07
C PHE A 267 8.09 7.08 6.37
N PRO A 268 8.34 7.46 7.65
CA PRO A 268 9.56 8.19 8.02
C PRO A 268 10.85 7.42 7.69
N SER A 269 10.80 6.08 7.70
CA SER A 269 11.93 5.22 7.33
C SER A 269 12.30 5.29 5.84
N GLN A 270 11.49 5.93 5.00
CA GLN A 270 11.77 6.11 3.57
C GLN A 270 12.45 7.45 3.25
N LEU A 271 12.66 8.32 4.25
CA LEU A 271 13.39 9.56 4.02
C LEU A 271 14.83 9.28 3.58
N LEU A 272 15.25 9.93 2.49
CA LEU A 272 16.62 9.80 2.02
C LEU A 272 17.61 10.43 3.01
N PRO A 273 18.88 9.99 3.04
CA PRO A 273 19.90 10.55 3.92
C PRO A 273 20.05 12.07 3.79
N ALA A 274 20.00 12.61 2.56
CA ALA A 274 20.07 14.04 2.30
C ALA A 274 18.90 14.80 2.96
N VAL A 275 17.68 14.31 2.81
CA VAL A 275 16.49 14.89 3.47
C VAL A 275 16.62 14.84 4.98
N SER A 276 17.03 13.68 5.52
CA SER A 276 17.23 13.52 6.96
C SER A 276 18.31 14.46 7.51
N ALA A 277 19.36 14.74 6.74
CA ALA A 277 20.41 15.69 7.10
C ALA A 277 19.92 17.14 7.04
N PHE A 278 19.19 17.52 5.98
CA PHE A 278 18.55 18.82 5.85
C PHE A 278 17.61 19.12 7.02
N LEU A 279 16.67 18.21 7.33
CA LEU A 279 15.73 18.38 8.43
C LEU A 279 16.42 18.50 9.80
N LYS A 280 17.55 17.80 10.00
CA LYS A 280 18.40 17.95 11.20
C LYS A 280 19.04 19.33 11.28
N ARG A 281 19.59 19.82 10.16
CA ARG A 281 20.21 21.16 10.09
C ARG A 281 19.18 22.25 10.33
N ALA A 282 17.99 22.13 9.73
CA ALA A 282 16.90 23.07 9.94
C ALA A 282 16.48 23.14 11.41
N ALA A 283 16.29 21.99 12.08
CA ALA A 283 15.98 21.95 13.50
C ALA A 283 17.10 22.57 14.36
N ALA A 284 18.38 22.35 14.00
CA ALA A 284 19.51 22.96 14.69
C ALA A 284 19.61 24.48 14.48
N ALA A 285 19.11 24.98 13.35
CA ALA A 285 18.99 26.41 13.05
C ALA A 285 17.77 27.07 13.73
N GLY A 286 17.01 26.34 14.55
CA GLY A 286 15.84 26.85 15.26
C GLY A 286 14.55 26.84 14.45
N VAL A 287 14.55 26.26 13.25
CA VAL A 287 13.34 26.09 12.42
C VAL A 287 12.47 24.98 13.01
N THR A 288 11.16 25.23 13.09
CA THR A 288 10.20 24.17 13.45
C THR A 288 10.13 23.14 12.34
N VAL A 289 10.38 21.87 12.65
CA VAL A 289 10.42 20.79 11.65
C VAL A 289 9.45 19.68 12.05
N HIS A 290 8.63 19.24 11.08
CA HIS A 290 7.74 18.11 11.26
C HIS A 290 7.82 17.14 10.08
N VAL A 291 7.80 15.84 10.39
CA VAL A 291 7.58 14.77 9.41
C VAL A 291 6.13 14.33 9.53
N ILE A 292 5.37 14.48 8.44
CA ILE A 292 3.97 14.12 8.36
C ILE A 292 3.85 12.76 7.68
N GLU A 293 3.22 11.80 8.37
CA GLU A 293 2.90 10.49 7.79
C GLU A 293 1.62 10.62 6.96
N ALA A 294 1.75 10.57 5.63
CA ALA A 294 0.65 10.60 4.66
C ALA A 294 1.00 9.70 3.46
N ALA A 295 0.14 8.74 3.12
CA ALA A 295 0.48 7.75 2.09
C ALA A 295 0.41 8.35 0.68
N THR A 296 -0.53 9.27 0.44
CA THR A 296 -0.74 9.91 -0.86
C THR A 296 -1.13 11.38 -0.72
N PHE A 297 -1.02 12.15 -1.81
CA PHE A 297 -1.44 13.55 -1.81
C PHE A 297 -2.95 13.70 -1.64
N ASP A 298 -3.74 12.77 -2.21
CA ASP A 298 -5.20 12.78 -2.07
C ASP A 298 -5.64 12.54 -0.62
N GLU A 299 -4.98 11.63 0.11
CA GLU A 299 -5.25 11.41 1.54
C GLU A 299 -4.98 12.68 2.35
N PHE A 300 -3.80 13.29 2.15
CA PHE A 300 -3.43 14.52 2.85
C PHE A 300 -4.37 15.69 2.51
N ALA A 301 -4.76 15.82 1.24
CA ALA A 301 -5.72 16.82 0.80
C ALA A 301 -7.13 16.57 1.36
N GLY A 302 -7.49 15.31 1.64
CA GLY A 302 -8.73 14.96 2.33
C GLY A 302 -8.78 15.57 3.73
N ASP A 303 -7.71 15.38 4.51
CA ASP A 303 -7.58 15.98 5.83
C ASP A 303 -7.65 17.51 5.80
N LEU A 304 -7.07 18.15 4.78
CA LEU A 304 -7.15 19.61 4.59
C LEU A 304 -8.56 20.07 4.21
N ASN A 305 -9.22 19.35 3.30
CA ASN A 305 -10.55 19.70 2.81
C ASN A 305 -11.61 19.65 3.92
N GLU A 306 -11.43 18.81 4.94
CA GLU A 306 -12.36 18.72 6.07
C GLU A 306 -12.29 19.93 7.02
N VAL A 307 -11.18 20.67 7.04
CA VAL A 307 -10.94 21.75 8.01
C VAL A 307 -10.87 23.14 7.37
N VAL A 308 -10.53 23.22 6.09
CA VAL A 308 -10.46 24.47 5.35
C VAL A 308 -11.85 24.84 4.83
N THR A 309 -12.31 26.05 5.14
CA THR A 309 -13.58 26.56 4.62
C THR A 309 -13.40 27.15 3.22
N PHE A 310 -14.16 26.63 2.26
CA PHE A 310 -14.30 27.16 0.90
C PHE A 310 -15.67 27.83 0.71
N SER A 311 -15.81 28.64 -0.34
CA SER A 311 -17.15 29.03 -0.80
C SER A 311 -17.88 27.82 -1.37
N ASP A 312 -19.21 27.83 -1.35
CA ASP A 312 -20.03 26.71 -1.84
C ASP A 312 -19.63 26.27 -3.26
N ALA A 313 -19.37 27.22 -4.16
CA ALA A 313 -18.98 26.92 -5.53
C ALA A 313 -17.61 26.22 -5.64
N LEU A 314 -16.64 26.57 -4.77
CA LEU A 314 -15.34 25.90 -4.71
C LEU A 314 -15.45 24.54 -4.00
N ALA A 315 -16.31 24.42 -3.00
CA ALA A 315 -16.61 23.14 -2.35
C ALA A 315 -17.24 22.15 -3.33
N ASP A 316 -18.18 22.61 -4.16
CA ASP A 316 -18.79 21.82 -5.24
C ASP A 316 -17.75 21.38 -6.28
N PHE A 317 -16.83 22.28 -6.67
CA PHE A 317 -15.75 21.94 -7.59
C PHE A 317 -14.85 20.81 -7.05
N VAL A 318 -14.47 20.91 -5.77
CA VAL A 318 -13.66 19.90 -5.08
C VAL A 318 -14.42 18.58 -4.96
N GLY A 319 -15.69 18.63 -4.56
CA GLY A 319 -16.57 17.46 -4.39
C GLY A 319 -17.02 16.82 -5.71
N ALA A 320 -16.92 17.51 -6.84
CA ALA A 320 -17.27 16.96 -8.13
C ALA A 320 -16.39 15.73 -8.46
N PRO A 321 -16.96 14.63 -8.99
CA PRO A 321 -16.20 13.44 -9.32
C PRO A 321 -15.08 13.78 -10.33
N THR A 322 -13.85 13.37 -10.04
CA THR A 322 -12.75 13.42 -11.00
C THR A 322 -12.90 12.31 -12.03
N SER A 323 -12.55 12.57 -13.29
CA SER A 323 -12.50 11.52 -14.33
C SER A 323 -11.50 10.42 -13.98
N ALA A 324 -10.51 10.71 -13.13
CA ALA A 324 -9.58 9.75 -12.53
C ALA A 324 -10.19 8.90 -11.40
N SER A 325 -11.34 9.31 -10.85
CA SER A 325 -12.18 8.52 -9.93
C SER A 325 -13.25 7.70 -10.64
N ALA A 326 -13.18 7.55 -11.98
CA ALA A 326 -13.87 6.42 -12.59
C ALA A 326 -13.33 5.17 -11.86
N PRO A 327 -14.17 4.37 -11.20
CA PRO A 327 -13.69 3.18 -10.54
C PRO A 327 -12.90 2.38 -11.59
N HIS A 328 -11.58 2.27 -11.41
CA HIS A 328 -10.74 1.46 -12.30
C HIS A 328 -11.20 -0.02 -12.30
N ALA A 329 -12.06 -0.39 -11.36
CA ALA A 329 -12.97 -1.52 -11.49
C ALA A 329 -14.31 -1.05 -12.08
N MET A 330 -14.37 -0.80 -13.39
CA MET A 330 -15.62 -1.04 -14.09
C MET A 330 -15.82 -2.55 -13.99
N PRO A 331 -16.88 -3.07 -13.34
CA PRO A 331 -17.17 -4.49 -13.39
C PRO A 331 -17.40 -4.79 -14.87
N MET A 332 -16.38 -5.32 -15.56
CA MET A 332 -16.54 -5.70 -16.94
C MET A 332 -17.64 -6.77 -16.91
N PRO A 333 -18.80 -6.54 -17.56
CA PRO A 333 -19.84 -7.54 -17.58
C PRO A 333 -19.22 -8.80 -18.19
N MET A 334 -19.03 -9.84 -17.37
CA MET A 334 -18.43 -11.08 -17.86
C MET A 334 -19.34 -11.59 -18.98
N PRO A 335 -18.83 -11.81 -20.19
CA PRO A 335 -19.64 -12.32 -21.29
C PRO A 335 -20.32 -13.62 -20.86
N ARG A 336 -21.66 -13.64 -20.85
CA ARG A 336 -22.47 -14.81 -20.41
C ARG A 336 -22.77 -15.81 -21.53
N SER A 337 -22.36 -15.54 -22.77
CA SER A 337 -22.57 -16.43 -23.91
C SER A 337 -21.63 -17.65 -23.88
N GLU A 338 -22.06 -18.73 -24.52
CA GLU A 338 -21.44 -20.06 -24.41
C GLU A 338 -19.94 -20.06 -24.74
N ALA A 339 -19.18 -20.70 -23.84
CA ALA A 339 -17.73 -20.77 -23.83
C ALA A 339 -17.19 -21.91 -24.72
N ARG A 340 -15.94 -21.82 -25.16
CA ARG A 340 -15.23 -23.00 -25.72
C ARG A 340 -15.24 -24.13 -24.67
N GLU A 341 -15.41 -25.38 -25.11
CA GLU A 341 -15.37 -26.55 -24.21
C GLU A 341 -14.02 -26.68 -23.48
N THR A 342 -12.94 -26.22 -24.11
CA THR A 342 -11.57 -26.23 -23.58
C THR A 342 -10.75 -25.02 -24.04
N PRO A 343 -9.72 -24.59 -23.30
CA PRO A 343 -9.26 -25.14 -22.01
C PRO A 343 -10.16 -24.70 -20.84
N VAL A 344 -10.33 -25.57 -19.84
CA VAL A 344 -11.01 -25.23 -18.58
C VAL A 344 -9.94 -25.00 -17.51
N LEU A 345 -10.00 -23.85 -16.83
CA LEU A 345 -9.13 -23.53 -15.71
C LEU A 345 -9.82 -23.93 -14.41
N ARG A 346 -9.21 -24.84 -13.66
CA ARG A 346 -9.63 -25.13 -12.28
C ARG A 346 -9.00 -24.09 -11.35
N CYS A 347 -9.83 -23.38 -10.60
CA CYS A 347 -9.39 -22.41 -9.60
C CYS A 347 -9.27 -23.08 -8.23
N THR A 348 -8.58 -22.42 -7.30
CA THR A 348 -8.44 -22.84 -5.90
C THR A 348 -9.44 -22.12 -4.98
N ALA A 349 -10.69 -22.02 -5.41
CA ALA A 349 -11.73 -21.27 -4.71
C ALA A 349 -12.93 -22.17 -4.36
N LEU A 350 -13.25 -22.30 -3.07
CA LEU A 350 -14.46 -22.99 -2.60
C LEU A 350 -15.59 -21.99 -2.44
N PRO A 351 -16.80 -22.26 -2.97
CA PRO A 351 -17.92 -21.36 -2.77
C PRO A 351 -18.31 -21.38 -1.29
N LEU A 352 -18.55 -20.19 -0.75
CA LEU A 352 -19.14 -20.03 0.56
C LEU A 352 -20.64 -19.79 0.41
N GLY A 353 -21.41 -20.35 1.33
CA GLY A 353 -22.83 -20.04 1.49
C GLY A 353 -23.05 -18.64 2.06
N ALA A 354 -24.12 -18.47 2.84
CA ALA A 354 -24.38 -17.21 3.51
C ALA A 354 -23.26 -16.92 4.53
N LEU A 355 -22.70 -15.70 4.46
CA LEU A 355 -21.81 -15.21 5.51
C LEU A 355 -22.61 -14.82 6.76
N PRO A 356 -21.98 -14.81 7.95
CA PRO A 356 -22.63 -14.40 9.19
C PRO A 356 -23.18 -12.98 9.07
N ALA A 357 -24.45 -12.78 9.43
CA ALA A 357 -25.12 -11.48 9.33
C ALA A 357 -24.94 -10.60 10.57
N GLU A 358 -24.61 -11.20 11.72
CA GLU A 358 -24.46 -10.49 12.98
C GLU A 358 -23.35 -11.05 13.87
N ALA A 359 -22.86 -10.21 14.77
CA ALA A 359 -21.91 -10.54 15.83
C ALA A 359 -22.39 -9.96 17.18
N ARG A 360 -21.84 -10.46 18.28
CA ARG A 360 -22.16 -9.97 19.63
C ARG A 360 -21.53 -8.59 19.79
N CYS A 361 -22.30 -7.60 20.22
CA CYS A 361 -21.80 -6.27 20.53
C CYS A 361 -21.50 -6.16 22.03
N PHE A 362 -20.32 -5.64 22.39
CA PHE A 362 -19.95 -5.39 23.78
C PHE A 362 -19.12 -4.12 23.95
N ARG A 363 -19.10 -3.59 25.17
CA ARG A 363 -18.30 -2.44 25.62
C ARG A 363 -17.38 -2.84 26.77
N LEU A 364 -16.35 -2.03 26.98
CA LEU A 364 -15.45 -2.13 28.12
C LEU A 364 -15.52 -0.81 28.88
N ALA A 365 -15.62 -0.87 30.21
CA ALA A 365 -15.54 0.31 31.07
C ALA A 365 -14.14 0.96 31.01
N THR A 366 -13.09 0.15 30.80
CA THR A 366 -11.72 0.62 30.60
C THR A 366 -11.31 0.49 29.14
N GLU A 367 -10.93 1.60 28.50
CA GLU A 367 -10.42 1.56 27.14
C GLU A 367 -9.04 0.89 27.08
N ILE A 368 -8.94 -0.19 26.31
CA ILE A 368 -7.70 -0.94 26.06
C ILE A 368 -7.56 -1.26 24.57
N SER A 369 -6.33 -1.48 24.15
CA SER A 369 -6.04 -1.79 22.75
C SER A 369 -6.58 -3.17 22.35
N LEU A 370 -6.94 -3.36 21.08
CA LEU A 370 -7.37 -4.67 20.56
C LEU A 370 -6.30 -5.76 20.76
N THR A 371 -5.02 -5.38 20.79
CA THR A 371 -3.90 -6.27 21.07
C THR A 371 -3.94 -6.81 22.50
N GLU A 372 -4.26 -5.95 23.47
CA GLU A 372 -4.40 -6.33 24.88
C GLU A 372 -5.64 -7.22 25.09
N ILE A 373 -6.76 -6.89 24.45
CA ILE A 373 -7.96 -7.74 24.46
C ILE A 373 -7.62 -9.14 23.94
N ARG A 374 -6.96 -9.24 22.77
CA ARG A 374 -6.55 -10.53 22.19
C ARG A 374 -5.56 -11.28 23.08
N LYS A 375 -4.68 -10.57 23.80
CA LYS A 375 -3.74 -11.16 24.76
C LYS A 375 -4.48 -11.75 25.96
N ALA A 376 -5.44 -11.03 26.53
CA ALA A 376 -6.28 -11.48 27.64
C ALA A 376 -7.11 -12.71 27.25
N LEU A 377 -7.80 -12.66 26.10
CA LEU A 377 -8.57 -13.79 25.56
C LEU A 377 -7.70 -15.04 25.35
N ARG A 378 -6.48 -14.87 24.80
CA ARG A 378 -5.53 -15.98 24.62
C ARG A 378 -5.06 -16.56 25.96
N ALA A 379 -4.77 -15.70 26.95
CA ALA A 379 -4.34 -16.15 28.28
C ALA A 379 -5.43 -16.96 28.99
N ALA A 380 -6.69 -16.53 28.88
CA ALA A 380 -7.87 -17.23 29.40
C ALA A 380 -8.28 -18.46 28.56
N ARG A 381 -7.62 -18.70 27.41
CA ARG A 381 -8.02 -19.72 26.41
C ARG A 381 -9.50 -19.57 25.99
N ALA A 382 -10.00 -18.34 25.96
CA ALA A 382 -11.37 -18.02 25.62
C ALA A 382 -11.70 -18.41 24.17
N ARG A 383 -12.88 -19.00 23.95
CA ARG A 383 -13.40 -19.38 22.62
C ARG A 383 -14.10 -18.19 21.97
N VAL A 384 -13.36 -17.12 21.72
CA VAL A 384 -13.89 -15.85 21.20
C VAL A 384 -12.93 -15.21 20.20
N ILE A 385 -13.50 -14.63 19.14
CA ILE A 385 -12.84 -13.80 18.14
C ILE A 385 -13.41 -12.40 18.27
N VAL A 386 -12.56 -11.37 18.23
CA VAL A 386 -12.96 -9.98 18.46
C VAL A 386 -12.42 -9.02 17.39
N ALA A 387 -13.23 -8.02 17.07
CA ALA A 387 -12.89 -6.88 16.22
C ALA A 387 -13.43 -5.57 16.82
N ARG A 388 -12.84 -4.44 16.40
CA ARG A 388 -13.31 -3.10 16.78
C ARG A 388 -14.47 -2.70 15.85
N ALA A 389 -15.61 -2.32 16.40
CA ALA A 389 -16.80 -1.90 15.67
C ALA A 389 -17.15 -0.45 16.08
N ALA A 390 -16.55 0.53 15.39
CA ALA A 390 -16.63 1.95 15.74
C ALA A 390 -16.24 2.24 17.21
N ARG A 391 -17.19 2.68 18.04
CA ARG A 391 -16.98 2.98 19.47
C ARG A 391 -17.08 1.73 20.37
N ASP A 392 -17.66 0.64 19.86
CA ASP A 392 -17.91 -0.61 20.57
C ASP A 392 -16.99 -1.73 20.03
N TYR A 393 -17.23 -2.97 20.46
CA TYR A 393 -16.52 -4.15 19.98
C TYR A 393 -17.49 -5.23 19.51
N ALA A 394 -17.07 -5.97 18.49
CA ALA A 394 -17.80 -7.10 17.94
C ALA A 394 -17.12 -8.42 18.29
N ALA A 395 -17.90 -9.43 18.67
CA ALA A 395 -17.42 -10.74 19.07
C ALA A 395 -18.18 -11.89 18.38
N ILE A 396 -17.44 -12.94 18.02
CA ILE A 396 -17.98 -14.24 17.64
C ILE A 396 -17.40 -15.26 18.62
N GLY A 397 -18.25 -15.99 19.34
CA GLY A 397 -17.82 -16.95 20.35
C GLY A 397 -18.73 -17.03 21.58
N SER A 398 -18.17 -17.56 22.67
CA SER A 398 -18.84 -17.72 23.97
C SER A 398 -18.95 -16.39 24.71
N ASP A 399 -20.17 -16.02 25.09
CA ASP A 399 -20.42 -14.81 25.88
C ASP A 399 -19.81 -14.95 27.28
N ALA A 400 -19.91 -16.15 27.89
CA ALA A 400 -19.34 -16.43 29.20
C ALA A 400 -17.80 -16.36 29.19
N ASP A 401 -17.15 -16.92 28.17
CA ASP A 401 -15.68 -16.88 28.04
C ASP A 401 -15.21 -15.42 27.82
N LEU A 402 -15.97 -14.63 27.05
CA LEU A 402 -15.68 -13.21 26.81
C LEU A 402 -15.73 -12.40 28.11
N LEU A 403 -16.82 -12.53 28.86
CA LEU A 403 -17.04 -11.81 30.11
C LEU A 403 -15.98 -12.20 31.16
N ALA A 404 -15.69 -13.49 31.30
CA ALA A 404 -14.68 -13.98 32.25
C ALA A 404 -13.27 -13.49 31.89
N ALA A 405 -12.89 -13.56 30.62
CA ALA A 405 -11.54 -13.18 30.17
C ALA A 405 -11.27 -11.67 30.27
N LEU A 406 -12.32 -10.85 30.15
CA LEU A 406 -12.20 -9.39 30.17
C LEU A 406 -12.72 -8.74 31.46
N ALA A 407 -13.04 -9.53 32.49
CA ALA A 407 -13.63 -9.06 33.74
C ALA A 407 -12.90 -7.85 34.36
N ALA A 408 -11.55 -7.82 34.29
CA ALA A 408 -10.72 -6.73 34.80
C ALA A 408 -10.94 -5.38 34.10
N TYR A 409 -11.59 -5.37 32.94
CA TYR A 409 -11.85 -4.18 32.11
C TYR A 409 -13.33 -3.79 32.09
N GLY A 410 -14.17 -4.44 32.92
CA GLY A 410 -15.60 -4.17 33.04
C GLY A 410 -16.38 -4.38 31.74
N PRO A 411 -16.50 -5.63 31.24
CA PRO A 411 -17.17 -5.90 29.98
C PRO A 411 -18.69 -5.90 30.14
N GLU A 412 -19.39 -5.26 29.21
CA GLU A 412 -20.85 -5.20 29.16
C GLU A 412 -21.34 -5.63 27.78
N LEU A 413 -22.27 -6.60 27.72
CA LEU A 413 -22.92 -6.99 26.47
C LEU A 413 -24.04 -6.01 26.13
N VAL A 414 -24.00 -5.43 24.94
CA VAL A 414 -24.92 -4.34 24.53
C VAL A 414 -25.97 -4.83 23.54
N GLY A 415 -25.78 -6.02 22.94
CA GLY A 415 -26.73 -6.60 21.99
C GLY A 415 -26.01 -7.29 20.84
N THR A 416 -26.47 -7.08 19.61
CA THR A 416 -25.81 -7.56 18.39
C THR A 416 -25.48 -6.38 17.46
N VAL A 417 -24.52 -6.60 16.58
CA VAL A 417 -24.12 -5.65 15.53
C VAL A 417 -24.16 -6.36 14.18
N ALA A 418 -24.71 -5.69 13.18
CA ALA A 418 -24.77 -6.22 11.82
C ALA A 418 -23.37 -6.30 11.19
N LEU A 419 -23.12 -7.34 10.41
CA LEU A 419 -21.87 -7.56 9.70
C LEU A 419 -22.05 -7.28 8.20
N ASN A 420 -21.42 -6.21 7.71
CA ASN A 420 -21.39 -5.89 6.29
C ASN A 420 -19.96 -6.09 5.71
N PRO A 421 -19.59 -7.29 5.24
CA PRO A 421 -18.24 -7.57 4.76
C PRO A 421 -17.84 -6.82 3.46
N GLN A 422 -18.79 -6.17 2.77
CA GLN A 422 -18.48 -5.35 1.59
C GLN A 422 -18.13 -3.90 1.97
N GLY A 423 -18.84 -3.31 2.93
CA GLY A 423 -18.62 -1.93 3.37
C GLY A 423 -17.64 -1.80 4.54
N ASP A 424 -17.61 -2.79 5.43
CA ASP A 424 -16.88 -2.72 6.70
C ASP A 424 -15.67 -3.65 6.72
N SER A 425 -14.47 -3.06 6.66
CA SER A 425 -13.21 -3.81 6.71
C SER A 425 -13.04 -4.61 8.02
N TRP A 426 -13.53 -4.08 9.14
CA TRP A 426 -13.52 -4.77 10.43
C TRP A 426 -14.44 -5.99 10.45
N ALA A 427 -15.63 -5.89 9.80
CA ALA A 427 -16.59 -6.98 9.72
C ALA A 427 -16.06 -8.10 8.81
N ARG A 428 -15.46 -7.72 7.66
CA ARG A 428 -14.75 -8.67 6.78
C ARG A 428 -13.62 -9.38 7.52
N GLY A 429 -12.83 -8.64 8.30
CA GLY A 429 -11.76 -9.20 9.14
C GLY A 429 -12.27 -10.20 10.18
N LEU A 430 -13.37 -9.85 10.88
CA LEU A 430 -13.99 -10.73 11.87
C LEU A 430 -14.54 -12.02 11.25
N ILE A 431 -15.21 -11.92 10.10
CA ILE A 431 -15.72 -13.08 9.35
C ILE A 431 -14.55 -13.93 8.82
N TYR A 432 -13.48 -13.30 8.34
CA TYR A 432 -12.31 -14.00 7.85
C TYR A 432 -11.60 -14.77 8.97
N ASP A 433 -11.42 -14.17 10.16
CA ASP A 433 -10.94 -14.88 11.33
C ASP A 433 -11.87 -16.07 11.67
N ALA A 434 -13.19 -15.84 11.72
CA ALA A 434 -14.19 -16.89 11.98
C ALA A 434 -14.10 -18.05 10.99
N LEU A 435 -13.91 -17.75 9.69
CA LEU A 435 -13.69 -18.75 8.65
C LEU A 435 -12.46 -19.61 8.94
N ILE A 436 -11.32 -19.01 9.30
CA ILE A 436 -10.10 -19.78 9.62
C ILE A 436 -10.31 -20.68 10.85
N TYR A 437 -10.98 -20.17 11.89
CA TYR A 437 -11.32 -20.98 13.05
C TYR A 437 -12.21 -22.15 12.66
N ALA A 438 -13.24 -21.90 11.85
CA ALA A 438 -14.18 -22.92 11.40
C ALA A 438 -13.50 -23.99 10.53
N LEU A 439 -12.58 -23.58 9.66
CA LEU A 439 -11.80 -24.47 8.81
C LEU A 439 -10.88 -25.40 9.60
N CYS A 440 -10.37 -24.98 10.75
CA CYS A 440 -9.47 -25.78 11.59
C CYS A 440 -10.19 -26.57 12.69
N ASN A 441 -11.43 -26.20 13.05
CA ASN A 441 -12.11 -26.77 14.20
C ASN A 441 -12.31 -28.29 14.03
N ARG A 442 -11.95 -29.06 15.07
CA ARG A 442 -12.00 -30.54 15.12
C ARG A 442 -11.29 -31.27 13.97
N ARG A 443 -10.33 -30.60 13.32
CA ARG A 443 -9.54 -31.16 12.21
C ARG A 443 -8.06 -31.22 12.58
N PRO A 444 -7.27 -32.08 11.92
CA PRO A 444 -5.82 -32.14 12.10
C PRO A 444 -5.13 -30.95 11.42
N LEU A 445 -5.59 -29.74 11.73
CA LEU A 445 -5.19 -28.48 11.11
C LEU A 445 -4.86 -27.44 12.19
N MET A 446 -3.81 -26.68 11.96
CA MET A 446 -3.34 -25.62 12.86
C MET A 446 -3.41 -24.28 12.13
N ARG A 447 -4.18 -23.36 12.70
CA ARG A 447 -4.29 -21.98 12.22
C ARG A 447 -3.07 -21.15 12.57
N ARG A 448 -2.67 -20.28 11.64
CA ARG A 448 -1.65 -19.25 11.81
C ARG A 448 -2.20 -17.91 11.34
N LEU A 449 -2.59 -17.09 12.30
CA LEU A 449 -3.16 -15.78 12.05
C LEU A 449 -2.02 -14.75 11.94
N HIS A 450 -1.86 -14.15 10.77
CA HIS A 450 -0.93 -13.05 10.52
C HIS A 450 -1.68 -11.82 9.98
N ARG A 451 -1.07 -10.63 10.12
CA ARG A 451 -1.64 -9.35 9.66
C ARG A 451 -1.82 -9.28 8.14
N ASN A 452 -1.02 -10.03 7.38
CA ASN A 452 -0.97 -9.97 5.91
C ASN A 452 -1.62 -11.21 5.25
N GLY A 453 -2.48 -11.92 5.98
CA GLY A 453 -3.12 -13.15 5.51
C GLY A 453 -2.98 -14.30 6.49
N HIS A 454 -3.88 -15.26 6.40
CA HIS A 454 -3.92 -16.42 7.29
C HIS A 454 -3.44 -17.67 6.56
N SER A 455 -2.72 -18.51 7.28
CA SER A 455 -2.35 -19.83 6.79
C SER A 455 -2.86 -20.92 7.72
N ILE A 456 -3.10 -22.08 7.14
CA ILE A 456 -3.51 -23.29 7.84
C ILE A 456 -2.48 -24.37 7.51
N LEU A 457 -1.91 -24.98 8.54
CA LEU A 457 -0.93 -26.07 8.40
C LEU A 457 -1.55 -27.39 8.82
N VAL A 458 -1.12 -28.47 8.18
CA VAL A 458 -1.38 -29.83 8.66
C VAL A 458 -0.74 -30.01 10.04
N HIS A 459 -1.48 -30.65 10.95
CA HIS A 459 -1.05 -30.92 12.29
C HIS A 459 -1.32 -32.38 12.66
N ALA A 460 -0.34 -33.25 12.41
CA ALA A 460 -0.45 -34.69 12.66
C ALA A 460 -0.38 -35.09 14.15
N GLY A 461 0.19 -34.24 15.02
CA GLY A 461 0.37 -34.54 16.44
C GLY A 461 1.36 -33.60 17.12
N ARG A 462 1.34 -33.59 18.46
CA ARG A 462 2.34 -32.98 19.34
C ARG A 462 3.04 -34.05 20.18
N PRO A 463 4.24 -33.78 20.72
CA PRO A 463 4.93 -34.70 21.63
C PRO A 463 4.06 -35.14 22.82
N GLU A 464 3.18 -34.25 23.29
CA GLU A 464 2.27 -34.49 24.42
C GLU A 464 0.94 -35.19 24.04
N ASP A 465 0.65 -35.43 22.77
CA ASP A 465 -0.60 -36.09 22.35
C ASP A 465 -0.56 -37.62 22.58
N SER A 466 -1.69 -38.22 22.95
CA SER A 466 -1.80 -39.68 23.09
C SER A 466 -1.69 -40.39 21.73
N ALA A 467 -1.21 -41.64 21.74
CA ALA A 467 -1.03 -42.44 20.53
C ALA A 467 -2.33 -42.59 19.70
N GLU A 468 -3.47 -42.70 20.38
CA GLU A 468 -4.79 -42.79 19.75
C GLU A 468 -5.18 -41.50 19.01
N VAL A 469 -4.92 -40.33 19.61
CA VAL A 469 -5.17 -39.03 18.98
C VAL A 469 -4.31 -38.85 17.74
N VAL A 470 -3.03 -39.20 17.82
CA VAL A 470 -2.10 -39.15 16.68
C VAL A 470 -2.55 -40.10 15.57
N ALA A 471 -2.95 -41.33 15.90
CA ALA A 471 -3.44 -42.30 14.92
C ALA A 471 -4.69 -41.78 14.18
N ARG A 472 -5.67 -41.24 14.92
CA ARG A 472 -6.89 -40.64 14.34
C ARG A 472 -6.57 -39.46 13.41
N ARG A 473 -5.64 -38.57 13.81
CA ARG A 473 -5.22 -37.44 12.97
C ARG A 473 -4.51 -37.90 11.70
N LYS A 474 -3.62 -38.90 11.81
CA LYS A 474 -2.96 -39.51 10.63
C LYS A 474 -3.98 -40.13 9.68
N GLN A 475 -5.00 -40.82 10.19
CA GLN A 475 -6.09 -41.36 9.37
C GLN A 475 -6.85 -40.25 8.63
N ALA A 476 -7.18 -39.15 9.31
CA ALA A 476 -7.84 -38.01 8.68
C ALA A 476 -6.97 -37.30 7.61
N LEU A 477 -5.64 -37.40 7.71
CA LEU A 477 -4.67 -36.84 6.75
C LEU A 477 -4.25 -37.82 5.66
N ALA A 478 -4.72 -39.07 5.69
CA ALA A 478 -4.32 -40.11 4.73
C ALA A 478 -4.67 -39.73 3.28
N PRO A 479 -5.86 -39.21 2.95
CA PRO A 479 -6.18 -38.80 1.58
C PRO A 479 -5.25 -37.70 1.06
N LEU A 480 -4.86 -36.76 1.93
CA LEU A 480 -3.93 -35.70 1.58
C LEU A 480 -2.50 -36.25 1.36
N SER A 481 -2.07 -37.19 2.20
CA SER A 481 -0.77 -37.86 2.05
C SER A 481 -0.68 -38.68 0.77
N GLU A 482 -1.75 -39.39 0.42
CA GLU A 482 -1.87 -40.14 -0.83
C GLU A 482 -1.82 -39.20 -2.04
N ALA A 483 -2.59 -38.11 -2.02
CA ALA A 483 -2.59 -37.11 -3.10
C ALA A 483 -1.22 -36.43 -3.30
N TYR A 484 -0.47 -36.23 -2.21
CA TYR A 484 0.89 -35.68 -2.24
C TYR A 484 1.95 -36.74 -2.59
N GLY A 485 1.60 -38.03 -2.63
CA GLY A 485 2.53 -39.14 -2.85
C GLY A 485 3.66 -39.23 -1.81
N SER A 486 3.51 -38.56 -0.67
CA SER A 486 4.56 -38.39 0.34
C SER A 486 3.95 -37.92 1.67
N ALA A 487 4.74 -37.99 2.76
CA ALA A 487 4.31 -37.48 4.06
C ALA A 487 4.01 -35.98 3.98
N VAL A 488 2.88 -35.56 4.53
CA VAL A 488 2.41 -34.15 4.58
C VAL A 488 2.93 -33.38 5.79
N SER A 489 3.58 -34.04 6.72
CA SER A 489 4.30 -33.42 7.83
C SER A 489 5.35 -34.37 8.37
N GLY A 490 6.42 -33.85 8.92
CA GLY A 490 7.47 -34.65 9.56
C GLY A 490 8.80 -33.90 9.60
N ARG A 491 9.85 -34.62 9.97
CA ARG A 491 11.21 -34.08 10.00
C ARG A 491 11.97 -34.49 8.76
N ASP A 492 12.54 -33.53 8.04
CA ASP A 492 13.38 -33.83 6.88
C ASP A 492 14.70 -34.50 7.32
N PRO A 493 15.07 -35.67 6.76
CA PRO A 493 16.29 -36.38 7.19
C PRO A 493 17.60 -35.62 6.93
N GLY A 494 17.65 -34.78 5.89
CA GLY A 494 18.86 -34.05 5.49
C GLY A 494 19.02 -32.73 6.24
N LEU A 495 17.98 -31.89 6.19
CA LEU A 495 17.97 -30.58 6.85
C LEU A 495 17.74 -30.68 8.37
N LYS A 496 17.16 -31.79 8.84
CA LYS A 496 16.71 -31.98 10.23
C LYS A 496 15.72 -30.91 10.70
N TRP A 497 15.01 -30.27 9.77
CA TRP A 497 13.95 -29.30 10.04
C TRP A 497 12.59 -29.97 9.94
N ASP A 498 11.66 -29.53 10.78
CA ASP A 498 10.29 -29.97 10.68
C ASP A 498 9.59 -29.24 9.53
N PHE A 499 8.74 -29.97 8.82
CA PHE A 499 7.92 -29.44 7.74
C PHE A 499 6.47 -29.83 7.92
N ALA A 500 5.58 -29.00 7.42
CA ALA A 500 4.16 -29.28 7.33
C ALA A 500 3.60 -28.67 6.04
N GLU A 501 2.84 -29.47 5.30
CA GLU A 501 2.03 -28.96 4.21
C GLU A 501 0.92 -28.07 4.76
N GLY A 502 0.52 -27.09 3.98
CA GLY A 502 -0.46 -26.12 4.38
C GLY A 502 -1.08 -25.41 3.20
N ILE A 503 -1.87 -24.41 3.53
CA ILE A 503 -2.52 -23.51 2.59
C ILE A 503 -2.45 -22.10 3.15
N GLU A 504 -2.29 -21.11 2.27
CA GLU A 504 -2.71 -19.74 2.54
C GLU A 504 -4.18 -19.62 2.18
N VAL A 505 -4.97 -18.92 2.98
CA VAL A 505 -6.43 -18.81 2.77
C VAL A 505 -6.78 -17.35 2.61
N ARG A 506 -7.71 -17.01 1.73
CA ARG A 506 -8.26 -15.66 1.56
C ARG A 506 -9.78 -15.73 1.47
N LEU A 507 -10.44 -14.73 2.05
CA LEU A 507 -11.87 -14.48 1.85
C LEU A 507 -12.02 -13.47 0.72
N ASP A 508 -12.58 -13.90 -0.42
CA ASP A 508 -12.68 -13.07 -1.61
C ASP A 508 -14.09 -13.07 -2.22
N GLN A 509 -14.40 -12.06 -3.03
CA GLN A 509 -15.71 -11.92 -3.68
C GLN A 509 -15.56 -11.85 -5.20
N ALA A 510 -16.27 -12.73 -5.91
CA ALA A 510 -16.30 -12.77 -7.36
C ALA A 510 -17.68 -13.24 -7.85
N ASP A 511 -18.19 -12.60 -8.91
CA ASP A 511 -19.52 -12.87 -9.50
C ASP A 511 -20.66 -12.79 -8.46
N GLY A 512 -20.60 -11.79 -7.58
CA GLY A 512 -21.58 -11.58 -6.50
C GLY A 512 -21.56 -12.64 -5.40
N ARG A 513 -20.62 -13.60 -5.43
CA ARG A 513 -20.50 -14.69 -4.46
C ARG A 513 -19.23 -14.58 -3.65
N TRP A 514 -19.27 -15.09 -2.43
CA TRP A 514 -18.11 -15.20 -1.56
C TRP A 514 -17.40 -16.53 -1.75
N TRP A 515 -16.07 -16.47 -1.68
CA TRP A 515 -15.19 -17.61 -1.94
C TRP A 515 -14.15 -17.72 -0.84
N CYS A 516 -13.94 -18.95 -0.39
CA CYS A 516 -12.75 -19.33 0.37
C CYS A 516 -11.68 -19.74 -0.65
N VAL A 517 -10.80 -18.81 -0.99
CA VAL A 517 -9.66 -19.06 -1.87
C VAL A 517 -8.54 -19.65 -1.03
N PHE A 518 -7.89 -20.71 -1.51
CA PHE A 518 -6.77 -21.33 -0.80
C PHE A 518 -5.60 -21.64 -1.72
N ASP A 519 -4.39 -21.35 -1.30
CA ASP A 519 -3.18 -21.54 -2.11
C ASP A 519 -2.26 -22.54 -1.38
N PRO A 520 -2.13 -23.78 -1.87
CA PRO A 520 -1.27 -24.79 -1.25
C PRO A 520 0.19 -24.34 -1.12
N MET A 521 0.77 -24.58 0.05
CA MET A 521 2.14 -24.21 0.38
C MET A 521 2.78 -25.24 1.32
N THR A 522 4.11 -25.20 1.46
CA THR A 522 4.82 -26.02 2.45
C THR A 522 5.55 -25.14 3.44
N HIS A 523 5.23 -25.30 4.72
CA HIS A 523 5.92 -24.65 5.81
C HIS A 523 7.14 -25.47 6.24
N LEU A 524 8.26 -24.78 6.45
CA LEU A 524 9.49 -25.32 7.04
C LEU A 524 9.76 -24.55 8.33
N GLU A 525 10.02 -25.26 9.41
CA GLU A 525 10.45 -24.71 10.69
C GLU A 525 11.96 -24.45 10.64
N VAL A 526 12.34 -23.33 10.02
CA VAL A 526 13.73 -22.94 9.85
C VAL A 526 14.25 -22.28 11.14
N PRO A 527 15.49 -22.59 11.58
CA PRO A 527 16.12 -21.90 12.69
C PRO A 527 16.14 -20.38 12.48
N VAL A 528 15.72 -19.65 13.51
CA VAL A 528 15.75 -18.20 13.55
C VAL A 528 16.62 -17.74 14.71
N TYR A 529 17.46 -16.75 14.46
CA TYR A 529 18.37 -16.18 15.45
C TYR A 529 17.88 -14.82 15.86
N GLU A 530 18.05 -14.48 17.13
CA GLU A 530 17.68 -13.18 17.66
C GLU A 530 18.81 -12.19 17.42
N VAL A 531 18.53 -11.16 16.61
CA VAL A 531 19.46 -10.08 16.32
C VAL A 531 19.00 -8.85 17.09
N PRO A 532 19.87 -8.19 17.88
CA PRO A 532 19.53 -6.93 18.53
C PRO A 532 19.06 -5.92 17.50
N ARG A 533 17.94 -5.25 17.78
CA ARG A 533 17.51 -4.15 16.92
C ARG A 533 18.48 -2.98 17.07
N HIS A 534 18.73 -2.28 15.96
CA HIS A 534 19.64 -1.15 15.92
C HIS A 534 19.17 0.06 16.76
N ASP A 535 17.89 0.06 17.17
CA ASP A 535 17.27 1.05 18.06
C ASP A 535 17.40 0.72 19.55
N GLY A 536 18.07 -0.39 19.90
CA GLY A 536 18.26 -0.86 21.27
C GLY A 536 17.00 -1.45 21.92
N ASN A 537 15.86 -1.51 21.22
CA ASN A 537 14.57 -1.86 21.80
C ASN A 537 14.13 -3.28 21.39
N GLY A 538 14.81 -4.25 21.99
CA GLY A 538 14.53 -5.68 21.84
C GLY A 538 15.31 -6.35 20.69
N THR A 539 14.98 -7.62 20.45
CA THR A 539 15.54 -8.43 19.38
C THR A 539 14.54 -8.59 18.25
N HIS A 540 15.03 -8.79 17.03
CA HIS A 540 14.22 -9.26 15.91
C HIS A 540 14.74 -10.61 15.43
N ARG A 541 13.83 -11.49 15.04
CA ARG A 541 14.16 -12.85 14.59
C ARG A 541 14.55 -12.80 13.11
N VAL A 542 15.77 -13.19 12.81
CA VAL A 542 16.31 -13.23 11.46
C VAL A 542 16.68 -14.66 11.10
N MET A 543 16.31 -15.08 9.90
CA MET A 543 16.78 -16.32 9.31
C MET A 543 18.11 -16.06 8.61
N ALA A 544 19.12 -16.90 8.88
CA ALA A 544 20.41 -16.78 8.21
C ALA A 544 20.24 -16.87 6.67
N PRO A 545 20.95 -16.06 5.87
CA PRO A 545 20.83 -16.09 4.41
C PRO A 545 21.03 -17.49 3.81
N ALA A 546 21.97 -18.27 4.33
CA ALA A 546 22.22 -19.65 3.89
C ALA A 546 21.02 -20.58 4.19
N ASP A 547 20.38 -20.44 5.35
CA ASP A 547 19.22 -21.25 5.71
C ASP A 547 17.98 -20.84 4.91
N ARG A 548 17.86 -19.56 4.56
CA ARG A 548 16.83 -19.06 3.62
C ARG A 548 16.94 -19.72 2.26
N GLU A 549 18.16 -19.83 1.74
CA GLU A 549 18.43 -20.45 0.44
C GLU A 549 18.15 -21.95 0.47
N LYS A 550 18.61 -22.67 1.51
CA LYS A 550 18.29 -24.10 1.72
C LYS A 550 16.79 -24.34 1.77
N ALA A 551 16.04 -23.54 2.53
CA ALA A 551 14.59 -23.66 2.63
C ALA A 551 13.89 -23.40 1.28
N ALA A 552 14.37 -22.43 0.51
CA ALA A 552 13.84 -22.13 -0.82
C ALA A 552 14.10 -23.26 -1.82
N ASN A 553 15.32 -23.82 -1.83
CA ASN A 553 15.69 -24.93 -2.71
C ASN A 553 14.89 -26.19 -2.36
N TRP A 554 14.77 -26.52 -1.07
CA TRP A 554 13.98 -27.67 -0.63
C TRP A 554 12.50 -27.55 -1.02
N ARG A 555 11.89 -26.37 -0.84
CA ARG A 555 10.53 -26.11 -1.34
C ARG A 555 10.47 -26.28 -2.86
N ARG A 556 11.45 -25.75 -3.61
CA ARG A 556 11.46 -25.91 -5.07
C ARG A 556 11.50 -27.39 -5.47
N GLU A 557 12.39 -28.18 -4.89
CA GLU A 557 12.52 -29.61 -5.17
C GLU A 557 11.26 -30.40 -4.84
N ARG A 558 10.58 -30.04 -3.74
CA ARG A 558 9.33 -30.68 -3.34
C ARG A 558 8.17 -30.39 -4.30
N TRP A 559 8.14 -29.22 -4.93
CA TRP A 559 7.06 -28.79 -5.82
C TRP A 559 7.35 -28.99 -7.31
N VAL A 560 8.63 -29.11 -7.73
CA VAL A 560 9.03 -29.16 -9.15
C VAL A 560 8.41 -30.35 -9.91
N ARG A 561 8.08 -31.44 -9.22
CA ARG A 561 7.51 -32.64 -9.84
C ARG A 561 5.98 -32.59 -9.97
N ARG A 562 5.33 -31.54 -9.45
CA ARG A 562 3.87 -31.40 -9.37
C ARG A 562 3.28 -30.73 -10.61
N TYR A 563 3.14 -31.52 -11.68
CA TYR A 563 2.43 -31.13 -12.91
C TYR A 563 0.90 -31.19 -12.74
N ASN A 564 0.14 -30.63 -13.69
CA ASN A 564 -1.34 -30.51 -13.62
C ASN A 564 -2.07 -31.80 -13.20
N LYS A 565 -1.59 -32.98 -13.62
CA LYS A 565 -2.18 -34.29 -13.26
C LYS A 565 -2.14 -34.57 -11.75
N GLN A 566 -1.15 -34.04 -11.04
CA GLN A 566 -0.99 -34.24 -9.59
C GLN A 566 -1.77 -33.18 -8.78
N TRP A 567 -1.97 -31.99 -9.34
CA TRP A 567 -2.71 -30.92 -8.66
C TRP A 567 -4.19 -31.24 -8.43
N GLY A 568 -4.86 -31.92 -9.37
CA GLY A 568 -6.27 -32.27 -9.22
C GLY A 568 -6.57 -33.01 -7.91
N PRO A 569 -5.96 -34.19 -7.67
CA PRO A 569 -6.12 -34.94 -6.43
C PRO A 569 -5.75 -34.14 -5.16
N MET A 570 -4.69 -33.32 -5.22
CA MET A 570 -4.28 -32.49 -4.09
C MET A 570 -5.34 -31.45 -3.73
N LEU A 571 -5.91 -30.77 -4.74
CA LEU A 571 -6.98 -29.81 -4.54
C LEU A 571 -8.26 -30.49 -4.05
N ASP A 572 -8.59 -31.69 -4.53
CA ASP A 572 -9.74 -32.47 -4.04
C ASP A 572 -9.57 -32.90 -2.57
N ALA A 573 -8.37 -33.33 -2.20
CA ALA A 573 -8.04 -33.69 -0.81
C ALA A 573 -8.12 -32.47 0.12
N TRP A 574 -7.56 -31.32 -0.28
CA TRP A 574 -7.70 -30.07 0.47
C TRP A 574 -9.15 -29.62 0.59
N SER A 575 -9.90 -29.63 -0.52
CA SER A 575 -11.31 -29.22 -0.54
C SER A 575 -12.16 -30.06 0.40
N SER A 576 -11.96 -31.38 0.39
CA SER A 576 -12.66 -32.32 1.28
C SER A 576 -12.28 -32.10 2.74
N LEU A 577 -11.00 -31.86 3.03
CA LEU A 577 -10.52 -31.60 4.39
C LEU A 577 -11.05 -30.27 4.95
N LEU A 578 -11.17 -29.24 4.10
CA LEU A 578 -11.67 -27.91 4.46
C LEU A 578 -13.19 -27.83 4.58
N ALA A 579 -13.94 -28.54 3.71
CA ALA A 579 -15.39 -28.64 3.84
C ALA A 579 -15.80 -29.54 5.02
N GLY A 580 -14.97 -30.54 5.33
CA GLY A 580 -15.30 -31.59 6.30
C GLY A 580 -16.49 -32.44 5.85
N PRO A 581 -17.06 -33.29 6.72
CA PRO A 581 -18.04 -34.30 6.31
C PRO A 581 -19.34 -33.73 5.75
N THR A 582 -19.76 -32.55 6.22
CA THR A 582 -21.09 -31.97 5.92
C THR A 582 -21.02 -30.67 5.13
N GLY A 583 -19.83 -30.10 4.94
CA GLY A 583 -19.67 -28.73 4.41
C GLY A 583 -20.04 -27.64 5.42
N ARG A 584 -20.65 -27.97 6.56
CA ARG A 584 -21.07 -27.01 7.58
C ARG A 584 -20.01 -26.90 8.66
N CYS A 585 -19.38 -25.74 8.77
CA CYS A 585 -18.27 -25.49 9.67
C CYS A 585 -18.64 -24.42 10.70
N GLN A 586 -18.19 -24.57 11.94
CA GLN A 586 -18.39 -23.58 13.00
C GLN A 586 -17.05 -23.22 13.65
N PRO A 587 -16.79 -21.92 13.95
CA PRO A 587 -15.55 -21.47 14.58
C PRO A 587 -15.23 -22.19 15.89
N PHE A 588 -16.26 -22.41 16.71
CA PHE A 588 -16.15 -23.03 18.03
C PHE A 588 -17.18 -24.14 18.22
N HIS A 589 -17.01 -24.93 19.28
CA HIS A 589 -18.03 -25.85 19.76
C HIS A 589 -18.70 -25.23 20.98
N LEU A 590 -19.86 -24.64 20.77
CA LEU A 590 -20.70 -23.98 21.77
C LEU A 590 -22.10 -24.60 21.75
N SER A 591 -22.80 -24.58 22.87
CA SER A 591 -24.21 -24.98 22.95
C SER A 591 -25.10 -23.84 22.47
N ASP A 592 -26.34 -24.15 22.09
CA ASP A 592 -27.30 -23.13 21.69
C ASP A 592 -27.57 -22.16 22.85
N GLY A 593 -27.41 -20.86 22.59
CA GLY A 593 -27.60 -19.80 23.59
C GLY A 593 -26.33 -19.39 24.36
N ASP A 594 -25.20 -20.11 24.22
CA ASP A 594 -23.94 -19.79 24.93
C ASP A 594 -23.20 -18.55 24.34
N GLY A 595 -23.68 -18.02 23.21
CA GLY A 595 -23.11 -16.89 22.51
C GLY A 595 -23.44 -16.91 21.02
N ILE A 596 -22.65 -16.22 20.20
CA ILE A 596 -22.85 -16.17 18.74
C ILE A 596 -21.79 -17.02 18.05
N ASN A 597 -22.21 -18.15 17.47
CA ASN A 597 -21.34 -19.11 16.78
C ASN A 597 -21.89 -19.44 15.38
N PRO A 598 -21.56 -18.63 14.37
CA PRO A 598 -22.18 -18.77 13.07
C PRO A 598 -21.74 -20.07 12.37
N THR A 599 -22.67 -20.67 11.64
CA THR A 599 -22.38 -21.78 10.74
C THR A 599 -22.01 -21.24 9.37
N LEU A 600 -20.85 -21.65 8.87
CA LEU A 600 -20.35 -21.34 7.54
C LEU A 600 -20.51 -22.58 6.65
N ASP A 601 -21.28 -22.45 5.59
CA ASP A 601 -21.43 -23.51 4.59
C ASP A 601 -20.33 -23.37 3.53
N ILE A 602 -19.57 -24.44 3.31
CA ILE A 602 -18.40 -24.48 2.44
C ILE A 602 -18.62 -25.57 1.39
N GLY A 603 -18.49 -25.19 0.12
CA GLY A 603 -18.59 -26.14 -0.98
C GLY A 603 -17.45 -27.16 -1.00
N PHE A 604 -17.73 -28.33 -1.56
CA PHE A 604 -16.76 -29.42 -1.73
C PHE A 604 -15.96 -29.34 -3.03
N LYS A 605 -16.47 -28.62 -4.02
CA LYS A 605 -15.87 -28.50 -5.35
C LYS A 605 -15.32 -27.11 -5.53
N THR A 606 -14.09 -27.03 -6.05
CA THR A 606 -13.50 -25.73 -6.39
C THR A 606 -14.13 -25.15 -7.65
N ALA A 607 -14.04 -23.83 -7.80
CA ALA A 607 -14.51 -23.13 -8.98
C ALA A 607 -13.75 -23.53 -10.24
N TRP A 608 -14.43 -23.43 -11.39
CA TRP A 608 -13.85 -23.61 -12.71
C TRP A 608 -14.22 -22.42 -13.58
N SER A 609 -13.30 -22.03 -14.46
CA SER A 609 -13.48 -20.94 -15.42
C SER A 609 -13.18 -21.43 -16.84
N ARG A 610 -13.82 -20.81 -17.83
CA ARG A 610 -13.61 -21.07 -19.27
C ARG A 610 -13.36 -19.75 -20.00
N PRO A 611 -12.54 -19.74 -21.08
CA PRO A 611 -12.33 -18.55 -21.89
C PRO A 611 -13.63 -18.05 -22.52
N SER A 612 -13.83 -16.73 -22.53
CA SER A 612 -14.90 -16.11 -23.30
C SER A 612 -14.54 -16.08 -24.80
N HIS A 613 -15.55 -16.13 -25.65
CA HIS A 613 -15.48 -16.29 -27.11
C HIS A 613 -15.00 -15.04 -27.88
N THR A 614 -14.56 -13.97 -27.21
CA THR A 614 -14.29 -12.67 -27.85
C THR A 614 -12.87 -12.12 -27.73
N HIS A 615 -11.93 -12.74 -27.00
CA HIS A 615 -10.59 -12.16 -26.90
C HIS A 615 -9.70 -12.51 -28.11
N PRO A 616 -9.18 -11.51 -28.87
CA PRO A 616 -8.45 -11.74 -30.12
C PRO A 616 -7.13 -12.50 -29.96
N SER A 617 -6.62 -12.68 -28.73
CA SER A 617 -5.43 -13.51 -28.46
C SER A 617 -5.70 -15.02 -28.44
N PHE A 618 -6.95 -15.48 -28.65
CA PHE A 618 -7.31 -16.90 -28.79
C PHE A 618 -7.69 -17.31 -30.22
N ARG A 619 -7.44 -16.44 -31.21
CA ARG A 619 -7.52 -16.77 -32.65
C ARG A 619 -6.21 -17.32 -33.17
#